data_AF-A0A818NZ96-F1
#
_entry.id   AF-A0A818NZ96-F1
#
_cell.length_a   1.000
_cell.length_b   1.000
_cell.length_c   1.000
_cell.angle_alpha   90.00
_cell.angle_beta   90.00
_cell.angle_gamma   90.00
#
_symmetry.space_group_name_H-M   'P 1'
#
loop_
_entity.id
_entity.type
_entity.pdbx_description
1 polymer ?
#
loop_
_entity_poly.entity_id
_entity_poly.type
_entity_poly.pdbx_seq_one_letter_code
_entity_poly.pdbx_strand_id
1 'polypeptide(L)'
;MLIQKKSKRIAKKIILFLIIFSIVSNIHESIHRRLLDDIEEERTWCQVRYSPMMQIFNSIILIIHFIISFSINLFSSMFVIKSSAEQQIKINNKHTFHQLYIQFQLHEHLLISPLVLMLLAITRLISSFTTGSIKSSRNPWLFILGYYISYVSPMITFIIYIISSDLFKNEFYQTIWRIQQQLSQK
;
A
#
# COMPACT_ATOMS: atom_id res chain seq x y z
N MET A 1 -13.19 21.69 20.02
CA MET A 1 -14.02 20.46 19.95
C MET A 1 -14.78 20.29 18.61
N LEU A 2 -15.39 21.34 18.04
CA LEU A 2 -16.10 21.27 16.73
C LEU A 2 -15.19 20.89 15.54
N ILE A 3 -13.95 21.38 15.51
CA ILE A 3 -12.96 21.08 14.45
C ILE A 3 -12.63 19.58 14.40
N GLN A 4 -12.45 18.95 15.57
CA GLN A 4 -12.18 17.50 15.66
C GLN A 4 -13.39 16.66 15.22
N LYS A 5 -14.62 17.05 15.59
CA LYS A 5 -15.84 16.35 15.16
C LYS A 5 -16.04 16.46 13.64
N LYS A 6 -15.77 17.64 13.05
CA LYS A 6 -15.83 17.86 11.59
C LYS A 6 -14.77 17.05 10.85
N SER A 7 -13.52 17.06 11.35
CA SER A 7 -12.41 16.27 10.80
C SER A 7 -12.72 14.77 10.81
N LYS A 8 -13.18 14.21 11.95
CA LYS A 8 -13.57 12.79 12.04
C LYS A 8 -14.69 12.42 11.06
N ARG A 9 -15.68 13.30 10.85
CA ARG A 9 -16.79 13.05 9.91
C ARG A 9 -16.32 13.02 8.47
N ILE A 10 -15.41 13.93 8.10
CA ILE A 10 -14.80 13.99 6.77
C ILE A 10 -13.93 12.74 6.55
N ALA A 11 -13.08 12.39 7.52
CA ALA A 11 -12.26 11.19 7.45
C ALA A 11 -13.10 9.92 7.24
N LYS A 12 -14.20 9.74 7.99
CA LYS A 12 -15.12 8.60 7.80
C LYS A 12 -15.71 8.54 6.38
N LYS A 13 -16.10 9.69 5.82
CA LYS A 13 -16.61 9.75 4.44
C LYS A 13 -15.54 9.39 3.42
N ILE A 14 -14.32 9.89 3.60
CA ILE A 14 -13.17 9.56 2.73
C ILE A 14 -12.85 8.06 2.80
N ILE A 15 -12.79 7.48 4.00
CA ILE A 15 -12.54 6.04 4.19
C ILE A 15 -13.63 5.22 3.49
N LEU A 16 -14.90 5.54 3.69
CA LEU A 16 -16.01 4.84 3.04
C LEU A 16 -15.93 4.94 1.51
N PHE A 17 -15.64 6.13 0.98
CA PHE A 17 -15.46 6.35 -0.45
C PHE A 17 -14.29 5.52 -1.01
N LEU A 18 -13.15 5.50 -0.33
CA LEU A 18 -11.98 4.71 -0.75
C LEU A 18 -12.28 3.21 -0.78
N ILE A 19 -13.02 2.69 0.21
CA ILE A 19 -13.43 1.28 0.23
C ILE A 19 -14.31 0.96 -0.97
N ILE A 20 -15.34 1.77 -1.23
CA ILE A 20 -16.25 1.56 -2.36
C ILE A 20 -15.50 1.66 -3.68
N PHE A 21 -14.68 2.69 -3.86
CA PHE A 21 -13.88 2.89 -5.06
C PHE A 21 -12.92 1.72 -5.32
N SER A 22 -12.29 1.21 -4.26
CA SER A 22 -11.40 0.04 -4.36
C SER A 22 -12.15 -1.22 -4.75
N ILE A 23 -13.32 -1.49 -4.16
CA ILE A 23 -14.14 -2.66 -4.54
C ILE A 23 -14.57 -2.57 -6.00
N VAL A 24 -15.12 -1.44 -6.43
CA VAL A 24 -15.59 -1.24 -7.80
C VAL A 24 -14.46 -1.37 -8.81
N SER A 25 -13.27 -0.85 -8.47
CA SER A 25 -12.10 -0.91 -9.37
C SER A 25 -11.46 -2.30 -9.47
N ASN A 26 -11.77 -3.24 -8.57
CA ASN A 26 -11.21 -4.59 -8.57
C ASN A 26 -12.26 -5.68 -8.88
N ILE A 27 -13.54 -5.33 -8.99
CA ILE A 27 -14.63 -6.31 -9.19
C ILE A 27 -14.48 -7.07 -10.52
N HIS A 28 -13.89 -6.45 -11.54
CA HIS A 28 -13.66 -7.08 -12.84
C HIS A 28 -12.69 -8.27 -12.75
N GLU A 29 -11.76 -8.26 -11.80
CA GLU A 29 -10.81 -9.36 -11.59
C GLU A 29 -11.52 -10.62 -11.09
N SER A 30 -12.46 -10.48 -10.15
CA SER A 30 -13.24 -11.60 -9.62
C SER A 30 -14.18 -12.20 -10.65
N ILE A 31 -14.79 -11.38 -11.51
CA ILE A 31 -15.78 -11.83 -12.49
C ILE A 31 -15.15 -12.63 -13.64
N HIS A 32 -13.91 -12.32 -14.02
CA HIS A 32 -13.24 -12.94 -15.17
C HIS A 32 -12.34 -14.14 -14.81
N ARG A 33 -12.38 -14.60 -13.56
CA ARG A 33 -11.64 -15.78 -13.11
C ARG A 33 -12.30 -17.03 -13.69
N ARG A 34 -11.58 -17.78 -14.53
CA ARG A 34 -12.06 -19.03 -15.12
C ARG A 34 -11.15 -20.19 -14.74
N LEU A 35 -11.74 -21.36 -14.57
CA LEU A 35 -11.01 -22.63 -14.44
C LEU A 35 -10.71 -23.13 -15.86
N LEU A 36 -9.45 -23.45 -16.12
CA LEU A 36 -8.98 -24.04 -17.36
C LEU A 36 -8.42 -25.42 -17.03
N ASP A 37 -9.05 -26.45 -17.58
CA ASP A 37 -8.51 -27.81 -17.50
C ASP A 37 -7.44 -27.97 -18.58
N ASP A 38 -6.20 -28.15 -18.14
CA ASP A 38 -5.08 -28.54 -18.98
C ASP A 38 -5.09 -30.06 -19.11
N ILE A 39 -5.63 -30.53 -20.23
CA ILE A 39 -5.82 -31.95 -20.53
C ILE A 39 -4.46 -32.62 -20.83
N GLU A 40 -3.44 -31.88 -21.26
CA GLU A 40 -2.11 -32.41 -21.59
C GLU A 40 -1.27 -32.67 -20.34
N GLU A 41 -1.40 -31.83 -19.30
CA GLU A 41 -0.68 -32.01 -18.02
C GLU A 41 -1.55 -32.54 -16.87
N GLU A 42 -2.81 -32.91 -17.14
CA GLU A 42 -3.80 -33.34 -16.12
C GLU A 42 -3.93 -32.36 -14.94
N ARG A 43 -3.93 -31.06 -15.23
CA ARG A 43 -3.93 -29.99 -14.21
C ARG A 43 -5.02 -28.96 -14.46
N THR A 44 -5.80 -28.65 -13.43
CA THR A 44 -6.76 -27.54 -13.49
C THR A 44 -6.09 -26.24 -13.04
N TRP A 45 -5.96 -25.27 -13.95
CA TRP A 45 -5.44 -23.94 -13.65
C TRP A 45 -6.58 -22.96 -13.39
N CYS A 46 -6.45 -22.16 -12.32
CA CYS A 46 -7.31 -20.99 -12.12
C CYS A 46 -6.61 -19.76 -12.71
N GLN A 47 -6.95 -19.41 -13.96
CA GLN A 47 -6.34 -18.28 -14.65
C GLN A 47 -7.40 -17.25 -15.05
N VAL A 48 -7.08 -15.97 -14.84
CA VAL A 48 -7.94 -14.88 -15.30
C VAL A 48 -7.73 -14.72 -16.81
N ARG A 49 -8.76 -15.05 -17.59
CA ARG A 49 -8.77 -14.82 -19.04
C ARG A 49 -9.48 -13.52 -19.33
N TYR A 50 -8.70 -12.45 -19.42
CA TYR A 50 -9.19 -11.16 -19.91
C TYR A 50 -9.22 -11.13 -21.44
N SER A 51 -10.21 -10.44 -22.01
CA SER A 51 -10.09 -9.98 -23.40
C SER A 51 -8.94 -8.96 -23.51
N PRO A 52 -8.35 -8.75 -24.70
CA PRO A 52 -7.28 -7.75 -24.88
C PRO A 52 -7.66 -6.36 -24.34
N MET A 53 -8.92 -5.95 -24.53
CA MET A 53 -9.46 -4.71 -23.99
C MET A 53 -9.50 -4.70 -22.45
N MET A 54 -9.89 -5.81 -21.82
CA MET A 54 -9.92 -5.94 -20.36
C MET A 54 -8.52 -5.98 -19.75
N GLN A 55 -7.52 -6.51 -20.45
CA GLN A 55 -6.11 -6.45 -20.01
C GLN A 55 -5.62 -5.01 -19.96
N ILE A 56 -5.87 -4.24 -21.02
CA ILE A 56 -5.50 -2.82 -21.09
C ILE A 56 -6.19 -2.04 -19.96
N PHE A 57 -7.48 -2.26 -19.75
CA PHE A 57 -8.23 -1.64 -18.67
C PHE A 57 -7.66 -1.98 -17.29
N ASN A 58 -7.36 -3.26 -17.04
CA ASN A 58 -6.74 -3.72 -15.79
C ASN A 58 -5.39 -3.04 -15.53
N SER A 59 -4.53 -2.98 -16.55
CA SER A 59 -3.23 -2.30 -16.46
C SER A 59 -3.37 -0.81 -16.18
N ILE A 60 -4.31 -0.12 -16.85
CA ILE A 60 -4.60 1.30 -16.61
C ILE A 60 -5.06 1.53 -15.17
N ILE A 61 -6.02 0.74 -14.69
CA ILE A 61 -6.52 0.84 -13.31
C ILE A 61 -5.39 0.66 -12.30
N LEU A 62 -4.52 -0.34 -12.52
CA LEU A 62 -3.43 -0.65 -11.61
C LEU A 62 -2.40 0.49 -11.55
N ILE A 63 -2.07 1.08 -12.70
CA ILE A 63 -1.19 2.25 -12.80
C ILE A 63 -1.84 3.47 -12.12
N ILE A 64 -3.12 3.73 -12.36
CA ILE A 64 -3.84 4.84 -11.74
C ILE A 64 -3.85 4.71 -10.21
N HIS A 65 -4.20 3.52 -9.69
CA HIS A 65 -4.24 3.28 -8.25
C HIS A 65 -2.86 3.47 -7.62
N PHE A 66 -1.80 3.04 -8.32
CA PHE A 66 -0.42 3.22 -7.86
C PHE A 66 -0.01 4.70 -7.84
N ILE A 67 -0.15 5.41 -8.98
CA ILE A 67 0.29 6.80 -9.11
C ILE A 67 -0.49 7.70 -8.15
N ILE A 68 -1.82 7.59 -8.12
CA ILE A 68 -2.66 8.44 -7.26
C ILE A 68 -2.32 8.21 -5.79
N SER A 69 -2.22 6.95 -5.35
CA SER A 69 -1.91 6.64 -3.96
C SER A 69 -0.51 7.12 -3.57
N PHE A 70 0.48 6.96 -4.45
CA PHE A 70 1.83 7.45 -4.21
C PHE A 70 1.87 8.99 -4.12
N SER A 71 1.28 9.69 -5.09
CA SER A 71 1.23 11.15 -5.12
C SER A 71 0.56 11.73 -3.88
N ILE A 72 -0.60 11.20 -3.47
CA ILE A 72 -1.30 11.70 -2.27
C ILE A 72 -0.42 11.55 -1.02
N ASN A 73 0.21 10.38 -0.83
CA ASN A 73 1.07 10.16 0.33
C ASN A 73 2.31 11.06 0.31
N LEU A 74 2.95 11.24 -0.85
CA LEU A 74 4.13 12.09 -1.01
C LEU A 74 3.80 13.57 -0.76
N PHE A 75 2.75 14.09 -1.37
CA PHE A 75 2.36 15.49 -1.17
C PHE A 75 1.88 15.76 0.26
N SER A 76 1.17 14.80 0.88
CA SER A 76 0.75 14.91 2.27
C SER A 76 1.94 14.97 3.23
N SER A 77 2.94 14.09 3.05
CA SER A 77 4.13 14.11 3.92
C SER A 77 4.95 15.39 3.73
N MET A 78 5.17 15.84 2.49
CA MET A 78 5.82 17.12 2.20
C MET A 78 5.07 18.30 2.83
N PHE A 79 3.74 18.32 2.74
CA PHE A 79 2.92 19.36 3.35
C PHE A 79 3.05 19.38 4.87
N VAL A 80 3.02 18.21 5.52
CA VAL A 80 3.21 18.09 6.98
C VAL A 80 4.59 18.62 7.39
N ILE A 81 5.65 18.20 6.71
CA ILE A 81 7.03 18.65 7.02
C ILE A 81 7.14 20.18 6.88
N LYS A 82 6.63 20.74 5.77
CA LYS A 82 6.65 22.19 5.53
C LYS A 82 5.84 22.94 6.58
N SER A 83 4.62 22.50 6.87
CA SER A 83 3.75 23.13 7.87
C SER A 83 4.36 23.08 9.27
N SER A 84 4.96 21.95 9.67
CA SER A 84 5.64 21.82 10.97
C SER A 84 6.86 22.73 11.07
N ALA A 85 7.65 22.84 10.00
CA ALA A 85 8.80 23.74 9.96
C ALA A 85 8.37 25.21 10.04
N GLU A 86 7.35 25.63 9.28
CA GLU A 86 6.80 26.99 9.32
C GLU A 86 6.27 27.36 10.72
N GLN A 87 5.60 26.43 11.41
CA GLN A 87 5.15 26.64 12.78
C GLN A 87 6.33 26.85 13.75
N GLN A 88 7.37 26.03 13.64
CA GLN A 88 8.54 26.16 14.51
C GLN A 88 9.36 27.42 14.25
N ILE A 89 9.46 27.87 13.00
CA ILE A 89 10.11 29.15 12.66
C ILE A 89 9.37 30.31 13.32
N LYS A 90 8.03 30.32 13.28
CA LYS A 90 7.20 31.35 13.93
C LYS A 90 7.36 31.38 15.45
N ILE A 91 7.58 30.22 16.07
CA ILE A 91 7.71 30.10 17.53
C ILE A 91 9.14 30.45 18.01
N ASN A 92 10.17 29.97 17.31
CA ASN A 92 11.55 30.07 17.77
C ASN A 92 12.39 31.15 17.06
N ASN A 93 11.84 31.85 16.05
CA ASN A 93 12.52 32.89 15.27
C ASN A 93 13.89 32.45 14.71
N LYS A 94 14.01 31.16 14.35
CA LYS A 94 15.24 30.52 13.85
C LYS A 94 15.27 30.47 12.33
N HIS A 95 16.47 30.29 11.75
CA HIS A 95 16.70 30.20 10.32
C HIS A 95 15.89 29.07 9.63
N THR A 96 15.22 29.41 8.54
CA THR A 96 14.28 28.55 7.79
C THR A 96 14.86 27.21 7.35
N PHE A 97 16.10 27.19 6.84
CA PHE A 97 16.72 25.97 6.30
C PHE A 97 17.09 24.96 7.39
N HIS A 98 17.61 25.43 8.53
CA HIS A 98 17.98 24.55 9.63
C HIS A 98 16.77 23.86 10.24
N GLN A 99 15.67 24.60 10.39
CA GLN A 99 14.42 24.06 10.91
C GLN A 99 13.78 23.04 9.96
N LEU A 100 13.82 23.29 8.64
CA LEU A 100 13.38 22.33 7.63
C LEU A 100 14.18 21.03 7.67
N TYR A 101 15.51 21.11 7.82
CA TYR A 101 16.37 19.93 7.93
C TYR A 101 16.07 19.10 9.18
N ILE A 102 15.89 19.75 10.34
CA ILE A 102 15.51 19.06 11.58
C ILE A 102 14.13 18.40 11.43
N GLN A 103 13.15 19.09 10.86
CA GLN A 103 11.82 18.53 10.65
C GLN A 103 11.81 17.40 9.61
N PHE A 104 12.68 17.46 8.61
CA PHE A 104 12.87 16.37 7.65
C PHE A 104 13.42 15.12 8.33
N GLN A 105 14.47 15.25 9.15
CA GLN A 105 15.03 14.15 9.95
C GLN A 105 14.00 13.56 10.91
N LEU A 106 13.20 14.42 11.55
CA LEU A 106 12.17 14.00 12.51
C LEU A 106 11.00 13.26 11.84
N HIS A 107 10.71 13.56 10.58
CA HIS A 107 9.60 13.01 9.82
C HIS A 107 10.02 12.14 8.64
N GLU A 108 11.29 11.70 8.59
CA GLU A 108 11.84 10.90 7.48
C GLU A 108 11.03 9.62 7.24
N HIS A 109 10.54 9.01 8.33
CA HIS A 109 9.69 7.82 8.31
C HIS A 109 8.38 8.01 7.53
N LEU A 110 7.82 9.24 7.47
CA LEU A 110 6.63 9.57 6.67
C LEU A 110 6.90 9.55 5.15
N LEU A 111 8.17 9.65 4.74
CA LEU A 111 8.60 9.53 3.34
C LEU A 111 9.09 8.12 3.02
N ILE A 112 9.74 7.44 3.98
CA ILE A 112 10.20 6.06 3.82
C ILE A 112 9.02 5.11 3.55
N SER A 113 7.93 5.23 4.29
CA SER A 113 6.74 4.38 4.11
C SER A 113 6.19 4.39 2.66
N PRO A 114 5.87 5.55 2.04
CA PRO A 114 5.40 5.58 0.65
C PRO A 114 6.46 5.16 -0.38
N LEU A 115 7.75 5.37 -0.12
CA LEU A 115 8.83 4.92 -1.01
C LEU A 115 9.00 3.40 -0.99
N VAL A 116 8.89 2.78 0.18
CA VAL A 116 8.94 1.33 0.32
C VAL A 116 7.71 0.71 -0.34
N LEU A 117 6.51 1.27 -0.12
CA LEU A 117 5.29 0.87 -0.83
C LEU A 117 5.42 0.99 -2.36
N MET A 118 6.09 2.05 -2.84
CA MET A 118 6.37 2.24 -4.26
C MET A 118 7.19 1.07 -4.82
N LEU A 119 8.29 0.71 -4.15
CA LEU A 119 9.16 -0.40 -4.55
C LEU A 119 8.41 -1.74 -4.57
N LEU A 120 7.59 -1.99 -3.54
CA LEU A 120 6.80 -3.21 -3.39
C LEU A 120 5.69 -3.36 -4.44
N ALA A 121 5.07 -2.26 -4.86
CA ALA A 121 4.04 -2.30 -5.90
C ALA A 121 4.62 -2.38 -7.31
N ILE A 122 5.85 -1.88 -7.56
CA ILE A 122 6.56 -2.09 -8.84
C ILE A 122 6.77 -3.58 -9.11
N THR A 123 7.14 -4.37 -8.09
CA THR A 123 7.32 -5.81 -8.25
C THR A 123 6.02 -6.51 -8.67
N ARG A 124 4.89 -6.06 -8.14
CA ARG A 124 3.55 -6.56 -8.51
C ARG A 124 3.15 -6.15 -9.94
N LEU A 125 3.48 -4.92 -10.36
CA LEU A 125 3.28 -4.47 -11.74
C LEU A 125 4.04 -5.40 -12.71
N ILE A 126 5.32 -5.66 -12.43
CA ILE A 126 6.16 -6.54 -13.26
C ILE A 126 5.55 -7.95 -13.36
N SER A 127 5.08 -8.52 -12.24
CA SER A 127 4.43 -9.83 -12.24
C SER A 127 3.09 -9.86 -13.00
N SER A 128 2.37 -8.74 -13.10
CA SER A 128 1.10 -8.68 -13.85
C SER A 128 1.33 -8.77 -15.36
N PHE A 129 2.44 -8.23 -15.87
CA PHE A 129 2.73 -8.20 -17.31
C PHE A 129 3.40 -9.48 -17.84
N THR A 130 3.95 -10.34 -16.97
CA THR A 130 4.65 -11.58 -17.38
C THR A 130 3.74 -12.80 -17.56
N THR A 131 2.45 -12.71 -17.18
CA THR A 131 1.50 -13.84 -17.28
C THR A 131 1.08 -14.20 -18.72
N GLY A 132 1.39 -13.35 -19.71
CA GLY A 132 1.09 -13.60 -21.12
C GLY A 132 2.01 -14.61 -21.83
N SER A 133 3.15 -14.98 -21.22
CA SER A 133 4.20 -15.79 -21.87
C SER A 133 4.52 -17.09 -21.13
N ILE A 134 3.50 -17.79 -20.60
CA ILE A 134 3.67 -19.03 -19.82
C ILE A 134 3.97 -20.26 -20.71
N LYS A 135 3.75 -20.20 -22.02
CA LYS A 135 3.94 -21.36 -22.90
C LYS A 135 5.39 -21.73 -23.24
N SER A 136 6.41 -20.97 -22.80
CA SER A 136 7.81 -21.27 -23.16
C SER A 136 8.84 -20.65 -22.20
N SER A 137 8.72 -20.90 -20.89
CA SER A 137 9.75 -20.47 -19.93
C SER A 137 10.67 -21.64 -19.56
N ARG A 138 11.93 -21.56 -20.01
CA ARG A 138 13.01 -22.51 -19.70
C ARG A 138 13.42 -22.51 -18.21
N ASN A 139 12.87 -21.61 -17.38
CA ASN A 139 13.26 -21.50 -15.97
C ASN A 139 12.06 -21.11 -15.05
N PRO A 140 11.30 -22.11 -14.55
CA PRO A 140 10.08 -21.87 -13.76
C PRO A 140 10.34 -21.20 -12.40
N TRP A 141 11.55 -21.33 -11.87
CA TRP A 141 11.93 -20.81 -10.54
C TRP A 141 11.86 -19.28 -10.44
N LEU A 142 12.31 -18.55 -11.46
CA LEU A 142 12.24 -17.07 -11.47
C LEU A 142 10.80 -16.56 -11.46
N PHE A 143 9.89 -17.27 -12.14
CA PHE A 143 8.48 -16.93 -12.18
C PHE A 143 7.81 -17.15 -10.82
N ILE A 144 8.04 -18.30 -10.20
CA ILE A 144 7.52 -18.62 -8.85
C ILE A 144 8.02 -17.59 -7.84
N LEU A 145 9.29 -17.19 -7.93
CA LEU A 145 9.89 -16.21 -7.04
C LEU A 145 9.28 -14.81 -7.21
N GLY A 146 9.03 -14.36 -8.45
CA GLY A 146 8.32 -13.11 -8.73
C GLY A 146 6.86 -13.12 -8.26
N TYR A 147 6.19 -14.27 -8.38
CA TYR A 147 4.84 -14.48 -7.86
C TYR A 147 4.84 -14.40 -6.32
N TYR A 148 5.77 -15.08 -5.66
CA TYR A 148 5.91 -15.07 -4.20
C TYR A 148 6.16 -13.66 -3.67
N ILE A 149 7.09 -12.90 -4.26
CA ILE A 149 7.36 -11.52 -3.84
C ILE A 149 6.11 -10.63 -4.00
N SER A 150 5.32 -10.84 -5.05
CA SER A 150 4.08 -10.09 -5.29
C SER A 150 2.99 -10.36 -4.24
N TYR A 151 2.91 -11.58 -3.70
CA TYR A 151 1.98 -11.96 -2.62
C TYR A 151 2.47 -11.61 -1.22
N VAL A 152 3.79 -11.63 -1.01
CA VAL A 152 4.41 -11.22 0.26
C VAL A 152 4.32 -9.71 0.45
N SER A 153 4.24 -8.95 -0.64
CA SER A 153 4.14 -7.48 -0.66
C SER A 153 3.07 -6.87 0.31
N PRO A 154 1.79 -7.31 0.29
CA PRO A 154 0.79 -6.83 1.26
C PRO A 154 1.06 -7.25 2.71
N MET A 155 1.72 -8.39 2.95
CA MET A 155 2.07 -8.83 4.31
C MET A 155 3.19 -7.99 4.92
N ILE A 156 4.20 -7.62 4.12
CA ILE A 156 5.29 -6.73 4.55
C ILE A 156 4.76 -5.31 4.78
N THR A 157 3.77 -4.86 4.01
CA THR A 157 3.16 -3.53 4.16
C THR A 157 2.67 -3.26 5.60
N PHE A 158 1.99 -4.23 6.21
CA PHE A 158 1.53 -4.11 7.60
C PHE A 158 2.69 -3.95 8.60
N ILE A 159 3.75 -4.74 8.42
CA ILE A 159 4.95 -4.69 9.27
C ILE A 159 5.66 -3.34 9.11
N ILE A 160 5.80 -2.84 7.88
CA ILE A 160 6.40 -1.53 7.61
C ILE A 160 5.63 -0.42 8.30
N TYR A 161 4.29 -0.41 8.20
CA TYR A 161 3.47 0.61 8.82
C TYR A 161 3.57 0.62 10.35
N ILE A 162 3.61 -0.56 10.98
CA ILE A 162 3.78 -0.68 12.42
C ILE A 162 5.17 -0.19 12.86
N ILE A 163 6.22 -0.59 12.14
CA ILE A 163 7.60 -0.22 12.49
C ILE A 163 7.84 1.28 12.27
N SER A 164 7.28 1.84 11.20
CA SER A 164 7.55 3.20 10.74
C SER A 164 6.83 4.29 11.54
N SER A 165 5.91 3.96 12.46
CA SER A 165 5.15 4.96 13.19
C SER A 165 5.13 4.67 14.69
N ASP A 166 5.69 5.58 15.49
CA ASP A 166 5.69 5.48 16.95
C ASP A 166 4.28 5.37 17.53
N LEU A 167 3.29 6.02 16.90
CA LEU A 167 1.89 5.92 17.30
C LEU A 167 1.35 4.50 17.10
N PHE A 168 1.52 3.91 15.91
CA PHE A 168 1.06 2.55 15.62
C PHE A 168 1.83 1.51 16.44
N LYS A 169 3.14 1.71 16.61
CA LYS A 169 4.00 0.87 17.44
C LYS A 169 3.52 0.84 18.89
N ASN A 170 3.22 2.01 19.47
CA ASN A 170 2.74 2.12 20.85
C ASN A 170 1.37 1.46 21.03
N GLU A 171 0.42 1.70 20.14
CA GLU A 171 -0.90 1.06 20.17
C GLU A 171 -0.79 -0.47 20.02
N PHE A 172 0.10 -0.95 19.15
CA PHE A 172 0.34 -2.37 18.94
C PHE A 172 0.90 -3.06 20.20
N TYR A 173 1.95 -2.49 20.81
CA TYR A 173 2.52 -3.04 22.05
C TYR A 173 1.53 -3.01 23.20
N GLN A 174 0.76 -1.93 23.36
CA GLN A 174 -0.29 -1.86 24.37
C GLN A 174 -1.35 -2.95 24.18
N THR A 175 -1.74 -3.22 22.94
CA THR A 175 -2.72 -4.27 22.63
C THR A 175 -2.18 -5.65 22.96
N ILE A 176 -0.94 -5.96 22.57
CA ILE A 176 -0.28 -7.23 22.92
C ILE A 176 -0.20 -7.40 24.44
N TRP A 177 0.22 -6.35 25.14
CA TRP A 177 0.34 -6.39 26.60
C TRP A 177 -1.01 -6.66 27.27
N ARG A 178 -2.10 -6.03 26.81
CA ARG A 178 -3.45 -6.32 27.32
C ARG A 178 -3.88 -7.77 27.06
N ILE A 179 -3.60 -8.30 25.88
CA ILE A 179 -3.91 -9.70 25.54
C ILE A 179 -3.11 -10.65 26.43
N GLN A 180 -1.82 -10.39 26.66
CA GLN A 180 -0.98 -11.18 27.55
C GLN A 180 -1.51 -11.15 28.99
N GLN A 181 -1.93 -9.98 29.49
CA GLN A 181 -2.55 -9.87 30.81
C GLN A 181 -3.86 -10.66 30.92
N GLN A 182 -4.70 -10.63 29.87
CA GLN A 182 -5.94 -11.41 29.82
C GLN A 182 -5.70 -12.93 29.73
N LEU A 183 -4.63 -13.35 29.08
CA LEU A 183 -4.23 -14.77 28.99
C LEU A 183 -3.59 -15.26 30.29
N SER A 184 -2.87 -14.41 31.03
CA SER A 184 -2.26 -14.76 32.32
C SER A 184 -3.25 -14.71 33.51
N GLN A 185 -4.44 -14.13 33.33
CA GLN A 185 -5.52 -14.10 34.32
C GLN A 185 -6.55 -15.24 34.14
N LYS A 186 -6.35 -16.11 33.14
CA LYS A 186 -7.21 -17.25 32.82
C LYS A 186 -6.49 -18.56 33.10
#